data_AF-A0AAD1R6C4-F1
#
_entry.id   AF-A0AAD1R6C4-F1
#
_cell.length_a   1.000
_cell.length_b   1.000
_cell.length_c   1.000
_cell.angle_alpha   90.00
_cell.angle_beta   90.00
_cell.angle_gamma   90.00
#
_symmetry.space_group_name_H-M   'P 1'
#
loop_
_entity.id
_entity.type
_entity.pdbx_description
1 polymer ?
#
loop_
_entity_poly.entity_id
_entity_poly.type
_entity_poly.pdbx_seq_one_letter_code
_entity_poly.pdbx_strand_id
1 'polypeptide(L)'
;MRRQMEDLDNRSEQCILRVRGMPEPNGPEDVELILTSLFRAIVGEAVRATFDFVRAYVPYACGQDNFVPRDIICYFCSFKQKETIILKA
;
A
#
# COMPACT_ATOMS: atom_id res chain seq x y z
N MET A 1 9.27 21.77 20.26
CA MET A 1 8.68 22.01 18.92
C MET A 1 9.04 20.95 17.87
N ARG A 2 10.24 20.33 17.88
CA ARG A 2 10.61 19.29 16.88
C ARG A 2 9.72 18.03 16.91
N ARG A 3 9.44 17.49 18.10
CA ARG A 3 8.60 16.29 18.28
C ARG A 3 7.18 16.41 17.70
N GLN A 4 6.55 17.58 17.79
CA GLN A 4 5.19 17.79 17.27
C GLN A 4 5.18 17.88 15.75
N MET A 5 6.25 18.37 15.13
CA MET A 5 6.42 18.33 13.68
C MET A 5 6.68 16.89 13.20
N GLU A 6 7.51 16.12 13.92
CA GLU A 6 7.73 14.69 13.61
C GLU A 6 6.45 13.85 13.73
N ASP A 7 5.58 14.14 14.69
CA ASP A 7 4.26 13.49 14.81
C ASP A 7 3.31 13.88 13.67
N LEU A 8 3.36 15.13 13.21
CA LEU A 8 2.54 15.61 12.09
C LEU A 8 3.02 15.05 10.75
N ASP A 9 4.33 14.95 10.54
CA ASP A 9 4.95 14.33 9.36
C ASP A 9 4.71 12.80 9.37
N ASN A 10 4.90 12.15 10.52
CA ASN A 10 4.52 10.75 10.66
C ASN A 10 3.03 10.54 10.38
N ARG A 11 2.15 11.48 10.75
CA ARG A 11 0.70 11.42 10.47
C ARG A 11 0.33 11.64 9.01
N SER A 12 1.11 12.40 8.25
CA SER A 12 0.91 12.56 6.79
C SER A 12 1.52 11.39 6.01
N GLU A 13 2.66 10.84 6.45
CA GLU A 13 3.25 9.59 5.93
C GLU A 13 2.49 8.32 6.39
N GLN A 14 1.59 8.45 7.38
CA GLN A 14 0.92 7.34 8.04
C GLN A 14 -0.08 6.58 7.20
N CYS A 15 -0.48 7.05 6.02
CA CYS A 15 -1.36 6.30 5.13
C CYS A 15 -0.61 5.47 4.08
N ILE A 16 0.71 5.28 4.22
CA ILE A 16 1.50 4.47 3.28
C ILE A 16 1.57 3.01 3.75
N LEU A 17 1.32 2.06 2.84
CA LEU A 17 1.66 0.65 3.01
C LEU A 17 2.65 0.22 1.93
N ARG A 18 3.50 -0.74 2.31
CA ARG A 18 4.45 -1.40 1.42
C ARG A 18 4.12 -2.88 1.37
N VAL A 19 3.73 -3.36 0.19
CA VAL A 19 3.38 -4.76 -0.07
C VAL A 19 4.57 -5.44 -0.73
N ARG A 20 5.06 -6.54 -0.14
CA ARG A 20 6.27 -7.24 -0.58
C ARG A 20 5.95 -8.60 -1.17
N GLY A 21 6.80 -9.09 -2.06
CA GLY A 21 6.72 -10.46 -2.60
C GLY A 21 5.58 -10.69 -3.58
N MET A 22 4.99 -9.61 -4.12
CA MET A 22 3.99 -9.71 -5.18
C MET A 22 4.67 -9.90 -6.53
N PRO A 23 4.06 -10.63 -7.48
CA PRO A 23 4.52 -10.64 -8.87
C PRO A 23 4.60 -9.22 -9.43
N GLU A 24 5.57 -8.98 -10.32
CA GLU A 24 5.68 -7.70 -11.01
C GLU A 24 4.40 -7.46 -11.86
N PRO A 25 3.70 -6.33 -11.66
CA PRO A 25 2.53 -5.98 -12.46
C PRO A 25 2.95 -5.67 -13.90
N ASN A 26 2.06 -5.97 -14.87
CA ASN A 26 2.37 -5.72 -16.29
C ASN A 26 2.27 -4.23 -16.65
N GLY A 27 1.61 -3.44 -15.81
CA GLY A 27 1.45 -2.00 -15.97
C GLY A 27 0.93 -1.31 -14.71
N PRO A 28 0.91 0.04 -14.67
CA PRO A 28 0.37 0.81 -13.55
C PRO A 28 -1.09 0.48 -13.23
N GLU A 29 -1.91 0.19 -14.25
CA GLU A 29 -3.32 -0.17 -14.10
C GLU A 29 -3.53 -1.48 -13.30
N ASP A 30 -2.58 -2.42 -13.39
CA ASP A 30 -2.66 -3.69 -12.69
C ASP A 30 -2.40 -3.52 -11.18
N VAL A 31 -1.65 -2.48 -10.79
CA VAL A 31 -1.24 -2.26 -9.40
C VAL A 31 -2.45 -2.12 -8.49
N GLU A 32 -3.39 -1.24 -8.82
CA GLU A 32 -4.58 -1.00 -8.00
C GLU A 32 -5.51 -2.21 -7.96
N LEU A 33 -5.62 -2.94 -9.07
CA LEU A 33 -6.43 -4.15 -9.16
C LEU A 33 -5.88 -5.26 -8.26
N ILE A 34 -4.56 -5.47 -8.30
CA ILE A 34 -3.85 -6.44 -7.46
C ILE A 34 -4.02 -6.08 -5.98
N LEU A 35 -3.78 -4.82 -5.62
CA LEU A 35 -3.92 -4.34 -4.24
C LEU A 35 -5.35 -4.49 -3.74
N THR A 36 -6.35 -4.12 -4.54
CA THR A 36 -7.77 -4.27 -4.19
C THR A 36 -8.11 -5.73 -3.94
N SER A 37 -7.68 -6.62 -4.83
CA SER A 37 -7.93 -8.06 -4.72
C SER A 37 -7.26 -8.65 -3.47
N LEU A 38 -6.00 -8.28 -3.22
CA LEU A 38 -5.25 -8.70 -2.04
C LEU A 38 -5.91 -8.22 -0.75
N PHE A 39 -6.26 -6.94 -0.66
CA PHE A 39 -6.85 -6.38 0.56
C PHE A 39 -8.26 -6.90 0.81
N ARG A 40 -9.03 -7.22 -0.24
CA ARG A 40 -10.30 -7.95 -0.10
C ARG A 40 -10.08 -9.34 0.48
N ALA A 41 -9.07 -10.06 0.02
CA ALA A 41 -8.75 -11.38 0.56
C ALA A 41 -8.33 -11.32 2.06
N ILE A 42 -7.56 -10.31 2.45
CA ILE A 42 -7.12 -10.10 3.84
C ILE A 42 -8.30 -9.67 4.73
N VAL A 43 -9.08 -8.68 4.30
CA VAL A 43 -10.14 -8.09 5.12
C VAL A 43 -11.41 -8.96 5.13
N GLY A 44 -11.60 -9.80 4.11
CA GLY A 44 -12.73 -10.69 3.90
C GLY A 44 -13.84 -10.07 3.05
N GLU A 45 -14.47 -10.86 2.18
CA GLU A 45 -15.51 -10.42 1.23
C GLU A 45 -16.78 -9.85 1.89
N ALA A 46 -17.04 -10.19 3.16
CA ALA A 46 -18.17 -9.65 3.91
C ALA A 46 -18.11 -8.12 4.08
N VAL A 47 -16.91 -7.54 3.94
CA VAL A 47 -16.73 -6.10 3.96
C VAL A 47 -16.84 -5.59 2.52
N ARG A 48 -17.96 -4.94 2.18
CA ARG A 48 -18.10 -4.12 0.96
C ARG A 48 -17.20 -2.88 0.99
N ALA A 49 -15.98 -2.99 1.52
CA ALA A 49 -15.04 -1.89 1.59
C ALA A 49 -14.57 -1.59 0.16
N THR A 50 -14.81 -0.36 -0.26
CA THR A 50 -13.99 0.27 -1.27
C THR A 50 -12.66 0.63 -0.60
N PHE A 51 -11.56 0.34 -1.29
CA PHE A 51 -10.22 0.78 -0.89
C PHE A 51 -9.88 2.00 -1.72
N ASP A 52 -9.73 3.14 -1.07
CA ASP A 52 -9.51 4.41 -1.75
C ASP A 52 -8.02 4.74 -1.68
N PHE A 53 -7.36 4.66 -2.82
CA PHE A 53 -5.95 4.99 -2.95
C PHE A 53 -5.78 6.43 -3.44
N VAL A 54 -4.88 7.16 -2.80
CA VAL A 54 -4.36 8.43 -3.33
C VAL A 54 -3.39 8.13 -4.47
N ARG A 55 -2.61 7.05 -4.32
CA ARG A 55 -1.58 6.63 -5.27
C ARG A 55 -1.17 5.19 -4.99
N ALA A 56 -0.89 4.41 -6.02
CA ALA A 56 -0.18 3.16 -5.88
C ALA A 56 0.82 2.99 -7.04
N TYR A 57 2.03 2.50 -6.74
CA TYR A 57 3.04 2.27 -7.78
C TYR A 57 4.13 1.28 -7.32
N VAL A 58 4.79 0.69 -8.30
CA VAL A 58 6.06 -0.01 -8.11
C VAL A 58 7.20 1.00 -8.30
N PRO A 59 8.06 1.23 -7.29
CA PRO A 59 9.15 2.17 -7.42
C PRO A 59 10.15 1.71 -8.49
N TYR A 60 10.72 2.68 -9.19
CA TYR A 60 11.84 2.40 -10.08
C TYR A 60 13.06 2.00 -9.23
N ALA A 61 13.62 0.83 -9.50
CA ALA A 61 14.82 0.37 -8.81
C ALA A 61 16.01 0.53 -9.74
N CYS A 62 16.93 1.43 -9.38
CA CYS A 62 18.22 1.52 -10.05
C CYS A 62 19.16 0.51 -9.39
N GLY A 63 19.57 -0.53 -10.12
CA GLY A 63 20.56 -1.51 -9.66
C GLY A 63 20.02 -2.66 -8.79
N GLN A 64 18.71 -2.96 -8.81
CA GLN A 64 18.21 -4.20 -8.22
C GLN A 64 18.47 -5.40 -9.14
N ASP A 65 18.87 -6.53 -8.55
CA ASP A 65 18.83 -7.83 -9.20
C ASP A 65 17.40 -8.14 -9.63
N ASN A 66 17.19 -8.39 -10.94
CA ASN A 66 15.89 -8.69 -11.55
C ASN A 66 15.22 -9.98 -11.02
N PHE A 67 15.87 -10.68 -10.07
CA PHE A 67 15.39 -11.93 -9.48
C PHE A 67 14.47 -11.73 -8.28
N VAL A 68 14.44 -10.53 -7.68
CA VAL A 68 13.56 -10.23 -6.54
C VAL A 68 12.45 -9.29 -6.99
N PRO A 69 11.17 -9.66 -6.85
CA PRO A 69 10.06 -8.78 -7.17
C PRO A 69 10.12 -7.51 -6.31
N ARG A 70 9.85 -6.37 -6.93
CA ARG A 70 9.82 -5.08 -6.24
C ARG A 70 8.60 -4.97 -5.37
N ASP A 71 8.75 -4.16 -4.33
CA ASP A 71 7.66 -3.87 -3.43
C ASP A 71 6.68 -2.88 -4.06
N ILE A 72 5.39 -3.10 -3.87
CA ILE A 72 4.36 -2.14 -4.26
C ILE A 72 4.19 -1.14 -3.11
N ILE A 73 4.24 0.15 -3.39
CA ILE A 73 3.96 1.22 -2.42
C ILE A 73 2.56 1.76 -2.72
N CYS A 74 1.69 1.79 -1.72
CA CYS A 74 0.35 2.35 -1.84
C CYS A 74 0.03 3.35 -0.73
N TYR A 75 -0.68 4.41 -1.11
CA TYR A 75 -1.08 5.53 -0.27
C TYR A 75 -2.59 5.49 -0.15
N PHE A 76 -3.11 5.37 1.06
CA PHE A 76 -4.54 5.38 1.33
C PHE A 76 -5.06 6.80 1.54
N CYS A 77 -6.31 7.03 1.16
CA CYS A 77 -7.04 8.24 1.55
C CYS A 77 -7.37 8.26 3.04
N SER A 78 -7.36 7.10 3.72
CA SER A 78 -7.74 6.96 5.12
C SER A 78 -6.80 6.05 5.90
N PHE A 79 -6.32 6.53 7.05
CA PHE A 79 -5.56 5.73 8.00
C PHE A 79 -6.33 4.49 8.47
N LYS A 80 -7.64 4.62 8.65
CA LYS A 80 -8.50 3.53 9.12
C LYS A 80 -8.52 2.33 8.15
N GLN A 81 -8.47 2.57 6.84
CA GLN A 81 -8.40 1.51 5.84
C GLN A 81 -7.07 0.75 5.97
N LYS A 82 -5.96 1.49 6.03
CA LYS A 82 -4.63 0.91 6.28
C LYS A 82 -4.60 0.10 7.58
N GLU A 83 -5.07 0.66 8.68
CA GLU A 83 -5.08 0.01 9.98
C GLU A 83 -5.91 -1.28 9.97
N THR A 84 -7.07 -1.27 9.30
CA THR A 84 -7.92 -2.45 9.14
C THR A 84 -7.20 -3.56 8.39
N ILE A 85 -6.44 -3.23 7.34
CA ILE A 85 -5.64 -4.19 6.58
C ILE A 85 -4.52 -4.76 7.45
N ILE A 86 -3.77 -3.90 8.14
CA ILE A 86 -2.66 -4.33 9.00
C ILE A 86 -3.14 -5.24 10.13
N LEU A 87 -4.27 -4.91 10.77
CA LEU A 87 -4.79 -5.69 11.90
C LEU A 87 -5.31 -7.09 11.50
N LYS A 88 -5.52 -7.33 10.20
CA LYS A 88 -6.05 -8.60 9.67
C LYS A 88 -5.02 -9.42 8.88
N ALA A 89 -3.90 -8.81 8.49
CA ALA A 89 -2.81 -9.47 7.77
C ALA A 89 -1.91 -10.27 8.72
#